data_AF-A0A519STW3-F1
#
_entry.id   AF-A0A519STW3-F1
#
_cell.length_a   1.000
_cell.length_b   1.000
_cell.length_c   1.000
_cell.angle_alpha   90.00
_cell.angle_beta   90.00
_cell.angle_gamma   90.00
#
_symmetry.space_group_name_H-M   'P 1'
#
loop_
_entity.id
_entity.type
_entity.pdbx_description
1 polymer ?
#
loop_
_entity_poly.entity_id
_entity_poly.type
_entity_poly.pdbx_seq_one_letter_code
_entity_poly.pdbx_strand_id
1 'polypeptide(L)'
;MQHQLINHSPDLKRLRDEGYDLEMKGGYVCIHHIPYVDAEMQVKYGKLICALSITSPTSISKPADHTAYFMGEMPCHKDGVPYTSIVNNSQVTPLVDGYIGNHYLSSKPACGYYNDFYDKLTRYASLISAPAKSIDRTVTETPFNPFRDDIEDSSFNYFDTNASRANIVQVNAKLSGQKIVIIGLGGTGSYILDQVAKTPVAEIHLYDGDIFSQHNAFRSPGAPSIEELDLKKSKAEYFADIYSKMHKGVIPHVEYINVENVQLLKDASYVFICIDNNSARKCIINELLKLKVSFIDVGLGVTLVDDHLIGIVRTTTGTDLKNDHLTKRIPIEETEGNEYGTNIQIADLNALNAIMAVIKWKKLSAFYQDLVEEHQTTYSINVAQLLNGDTTA
;
A
#
# COMPACT_ATOMS: atom_id res chain seq x y z
N MET A 1 13.16 -0.50 13.33
CA MET A 1 13.58 -0.71 11.92
C MET A 1 14.47 0.41 11.37
N GLN A 2 14.13 1.70 11.55
CA GLN A 2 15.00 2.82 11.13
C GLN A 2 16.40 2.75 11.73
N HIS A 3 16.50 2.50 13.05
CA HIS A 3 17.78 2.28 13.73
C HIS A 3 18.55 1.06 13.17
N GLN A 4 17.86 0.01 12.73
CA GLN A 4 18.51 -1.13 12.07
C GLN A 4 19.05 -0.72 10.70
N LEU A 5 18.27 -0.05 9.85
CA LEU A 5 18.75 0.34 8.52
C LEU A 5 19.93 1.33 8.61
N ILE A 6 19.86 2.33 9.49
CA ILE A 6 20.97 3.27 9.71
C ILE A 6 22.19 2.52 10.24
N ASN A 7 22.06 1.64 11.25
CA ASN A 7 23.21 0.92 11.78
C ASN A 7 23.79 -0.13 10.83
N HIS A 8 22.96 -0.74 9.98
CA HIS A 8 23.39 -1.74 9.00
C HIS A 8 23.87 -1.12 7.69
N SER A 9 23.61 0.17 7.45
CA SER A 9 24.15 0.91 6.32
C SER A 9 25.35 1.74 6.74
N PRO A 10 26.59 1.36 6.35
CA PRO A 10 27.80 2.05 6.81
C PRO A 10 27.83 3.55 6.47
N ASP A 11 27.25 3.94 5.32
CA ASP A 11 27.20 5.32 4.82
C ASP A 11 26.21 6.20 5.64
N LEU A 12 25.00 5.73 5.92
CA LEU A 12 24.04 6.44 6.76
C LEU A 12 24.48 6.49 8.23
N LYS A 13 25.06 5.38 8.74
CA LYS A 13 25.68 5.34 10.07
C LYS A 13 26.76 6.40 10.18
N ARG A 14 27.62 6.52 9.16
CA ARG A 14 28.69 7.51 9.13
C ARG A 14 28.16 8.94 9.15
N LEU A 15 27.15 9.27 8.36
CA LEU A 15 26.50 10.60 8.43
C LEU A 15 25.98 10.89 9.84
N ARG A 16 25.30 9.93 10.48
CA ARG A 16 24.83 10.10 11.86
C ARG A 16 25.99 10.33 12.83
N ASP A 17 27.02 9.47 12.76
CA ASP A 17 28.17 9.52 13.66
C ASP A 17 28.99 10.82 13.45
N GLU A 18 28.94 11.43 12.27
CA GLU A 18 29.51 12.75 11.95
C GLU A 18 28.61 13.94 12.35
N GLY A 19 27.43 13.69 12.92
CA GLY A 19 26.59 14.71 13.56
C GLY A 19 25.47 15.29 12.70
N TYR A 20 25.17 14.70 11.53
CA TYR A 20 24.03 15.10 10.71
C TYR A 20 22.69 14.76 11.39
N ASP A 21 21.75 15.71 11.37
CA ASP A 21 20.40 15.55 11.92
C ASP A 21 19.49 14.77 10.95
N LEU A 22 19.58 13.44 11.01
CA LEU A 22 18.93 12.50 10.08
C LEU A 22 17.56 12.02 10.58
N GLU A 23 16.58 11.97 9.67
CA GLU A 23 15.31 11.27 9.84
C GLU A 23 15.07 10.34 8.64
N MET A 24 14.48 9.18 8.90
CA MET A 24 14.09 8.21 7.88
C MET A 24 12.57 8.12 7.82
N LYS A 25 11.95 8.58 6.74
CA LYS A 25 10.48 8.66 6.68
C LYS A 25 9.92 8.24 5.34
N GLY A 26 8.99 7.28 5.33
CA GLY A 26 8.32 6.80 4.11
C GLY A 26 9.26 6.52 2.93
N GLY A 27 10.39 5.83 3.17
CA GLY A 27 11.40 5.52 2.16
C GLY A 27 12.31 6.67 1.72
N TYR A 28 12.27 7.80 2.42
CA TYR A 28 13.21 8.92 2.28
C TYR A 28 14.21 8.96 3.42
N VAL A 29 15.39 9.52 3.14
CA VAL A 29 16.33 10.04 4.14
C VAL A 29 16.30 11.57 4.09
N CYS A 30 16.13 12.18 5.26
CA CYS A 30 16.00 13.62 5.44
C CYS A 30 17.13 14.12 6.35
N ILE A 31 17.80 15.22 5.98
CA ILE A 31 18.69 15.98 6.87
C ILE A 31 17.99 17.28 7.24
N HIS A 32 17.77 17.55 8.52
CA HIS A 32 16.88 18.61 9.00
C HIS A 32 17.52 19.99 9.11
N HIS A 33 18.83 20.04 9.22
CA HIS A 33 19.56 21.22 9.66
C HIS A 33 20.57 21.65 8.61
N ILE A 34 20.12 21.97 7.41
CA ILE A 34 21.00 22.46 6.33
C ILE A 34 21.00 23.99 6.34
N PRO A 35 22.08 24.67 6.76
CA PRO A 35 22.19 26.11 6.63
C PRO A 35 22.25 26.50 5.15
N TYR A 36 21.57 27.57 4.77
CA TYR A 36 21.56 28.17 3.44
C TYR A 36 21.34 29.68 3.54
N VAL A 37 21.52 30.40 2.43
CA VAL A 37 21.27 31.85 2.34
C VAL A 37 20.02 32.08 1.50
N ASP A 38 19.13 32.96 1.94
CA ASP A 38 17.93 33.36 1.17
C ASP A 38 18.19 34.59 0.26
N ALA A 39 17.13 35.08 -0.40
CA ALA A 39 17.23 36.25 -1.30
C ALA A 39 17.58 37.54 -0.55
N GLU A 40 17.25 37.62 0.75
CA GLU A 40 17.53 38.74 1.65
C GLU A 40 18.92 38.64 2.31
N MET A 41 19.76 37.72 1.84
CA MET A 41 21.12 37.47 2.35
C MET A 41 21.14 37.03 3.82
N GLN A 42 20.04 36.47 4.33
CA GLN A 42 19.94 35.93 5.68
C GLN A 42 20.30 34.45 5.69
N VAL A 43 20.97 34.02 6.75
CA VAL A 43 21.22 32.59 6.96
C VAL A 43 19.98 31.95 7.57
N LYS A 44 19.45 30.94 6.87
CA LYS A 44 18.29 30.13 7.28
C LYS A 44 18.67 28.64 7.30
N TYR A 45 17.76 27.82 7.84
CA TYR A 45 17.93 26.36 7.87
C TYR A 45 16.77 25.68 7.13
N GLY A 46 17.12 24.73 6.27
CA GLY A 46 16.18 23.94 5.48
C GLY A 46 16.47 22.46 5.62
N LYS A 47 15.63 21.64 4.96
CA LYS A 47 15.79 20.18 4.97
C LYS A 47 16.21 19.67 3.60
N LEU A 48 17.22 18.80 3.56
CA LEU A 48 17.58 18.06 2.37
C LEU A 48 16.92 16.68 2.41
N ILE A 49 16.22 16.29 1.35
CA ILE A 49 15.39 15.09 1.31
C ILE A 49 15.79 14.26 0.08
N CYS A 50 16.11 12.99 0.28
CA CYS A 50 16.50 12.06 -0.79
C CYS A 50 15.72 10.75 -0.69
N ALA A 51 15.21 10.25 -1.82
CA ALA A 51 14.60 8.92 -1.88
C ALA A 51 15.68 7.84 -1.70
N LEU A 52 15.40 6.85 -0.84
CA LEU A 52 16.32 5.73 -0.60
C LEU A 52 16.14 4.62 -1.64
N SER A 53 17.24 3.98 -1.98
CA SER A 53 17.25 2.80 -2.85
C SER A 53 17.39 1.54 -2.00
N ILE A 54 16.36 1.20 -1.23
CA ILE A 54 16.37 0.05 -0.32
C ILE A 54 16.32 -1.26 -1.11
N THR A 55 17.23 -2.20 -0.82
CA THR A 55 17.30 -3.53 -1.46
C THR A 55 16.75 -4.64 -0.58
N SER A 56 16.81 -4.46 0.74
CA SER A 56 16.23 -5.36 1.73
C SER A 56 15.84 -4.54 2.98
N PRO A 57 15.07 -5.09 3.93
CA PRO A 57 14.68 -4.38 5.15
C PRO A 57 15.85 -3.84 5.98
N THR A 58 17.07 -4.36 5.77
CA THR A 58 18.29 -4.00 6.50
C THR A 58 19.41 -3.47 5.59
N SER A 59 19.18 -3.30 4.29
CA SER A 59 20.23 -2.88 3.35
C SER A 59 19.73 -1.91 2.28
N ILE A 60 20.57 -0.93 1.95
CA ILE A 60 20.36 0.00 0.85
C ILE A 60 21.42 -0.22 -0.23
N SER A 61 21.03 0.06 -1.47
CA SER A 61 21.94 0.18 -2.61
C SER A 61 22.34 1.65 -2.81
N LYS A 62 23.29 1.89 -3.72
CA LYS A 62 23.68 3.23 -4.13
C LYS A 62 22.45 4.07 -4.58
N PRO A 63 22.53 5.41 -4.48
CA PRO A 63 21.47 6.28 -4.99
C PRO A 63 21.13 5.97 -6.46
N ALA A 64 19.84 5.84 -6.77
CA ALA A 64 19.36 5.57 -8.13
C ALA A 64 19.67 6.71 -9.12
N ASP A 65 19.75 7.94 -8.61
CA ASP A 65 20.00 9.13 -9.39
C ASP A 65 20.85 10.16 -8.60
N HIS A 66 21.06 11.31 -9.23
CA HIS A 66 21.82 12.45 -8.71
C HIS A 66 20.93 13.61 -8.28
N THR A 67 19.67 13.36 -7.94
CA THR A 67 18.66 14.38 -7.63
C THR A 67 18.25 14.35 -6.16
N ALA A 68 17.75 15.47 -5.65
CA ALA A 68 17.28 15.60 -4.26
C ALA A 68 16.16 16.64 -4.20
N TYR A 69 15.38 16.63 -3.12
CA TYR A 69 14.46 17.71 -2.79
C TYR A 69 15.03 18.57 -1.66
N PHE A 70 14.71 19.86 -1.69
CA PHE A 70 15.01 20.80 -0.62
C PHE A 70 13.73 21.45 -0.13
N MET A 71 13.54 21.43 1.19
CA MET A 71 12.43 22.04 1.89
C MET A 71 12.94 23.29 2.62
N GLY A 72 12.45 24.45 2.19
CA GLY A 72 12.94 25.75 2.60
C GLY A 72 12.58 26.80 1.54
N GLU A 73 13.02 28.03 1.78
CA GLU A 73 13.00 29.08 0.76
C GLU A 73 14.08 28.85 -0.30
N MET A 74 14.09 29.68 -1.34
CA MET A 74 15.05 29.57 -2.43
C MET A 74 16.48 29.68 -1.90
N PRO A 75 17.33 28.64 -2.09
CA PRO A 75 18.73 28.76 -1.74
C PRO A 75 19.44 29.70 -2.72
N CYS A 76 20.22 30.62 -2.17
CA CYS A 76 20.94 31.67 -2.86
C CYS A 76 22.45 31.61 -2.58
N HIS A 77 23.20 32.30 -3.42
CA HIS A 77 24.58 32.69 -3.16
C HIS A 77 24.64 33.76 -2.07
N LYS A 78 25.85 34.08 -1.60
CA LYS A 78 26.07 35.05 -0.49
C LYS A 78 25.61 36.48 -0.79
N ASP A 79 25.38 36.80 -2.07
CA ASP A 79 24.91 38.08 -2.58
C ASP A 79 23.40 38.10 -2.85
N GLY A 80 22.68 37.05 -2.44
CA GLY A 80 21.22 36.92 -2.63
C GLY A 80 20.81 36.42 -4.02
N VAL A 81 21.76 36.13 -4.91
CA VAL A 81 21.44 35.59 -6.25
C VAL A 81 21.01 34.12 -6.13
N PRO A 82 19.86 33.70 -6.71
CA PRO A 82 19.40 32.32 -6.64
C PRO A 82 20.42 31.30 -7.17
N TYR A 83 20.55 30.17 -6.47
CA TYR A 83 21.54 29.13 -6.77
C TYR A 83 21.08 28.19 -7.90
N THR A 84 20.82 28.77 -9.07
CA THR A 84 20.24 28.10 -10.25
C THR A 84 21.11 26.99 -10.84
N SER A 85 22.40 26.93 -10.49
CA SER A 85 23.28 25.85 -10.94
C SER A 85 23.01 24.51 -10.27
N ILE A 86 22.30 24.48 -9.14
CA ILE A 86 21.88 23.25 -8.45
C ILE A 86 20.36 23.09 -8.38
N VAL A 87 19.61 24.19 -8.36
CA VAL A 87 18.15 24.17 -8.38
C VAL A 87 17.67 23.93 -9.82
N ASN A 88 17.10 22.77 -10.08
CA ASN A 88 16.53 22.42 -11.39
C ASN A 88 15.18 23.12 -11.59
N ASN A 89 14.29 23.03 -10.60
CA ASN A 89 13.01 23.74 -10.59
C ASN A 89 12.49 23.93 -9.15
N SER A 90 11.44 24.74 -9.00
CA SER A 90 10.81 25.06 -7.72
C SER A 90 9.33 24.65 -7.68
N GLN A 91 8.98 23.54 -8.34
CA GLN A 91 7.63 23.03 -8.26
C GLN A 91 7.40 22.36 -6.90
N VAL A 92 6.47 22.92 -6.11
CA VAL A 92 6.11 22.38 -4.81
C VAL A 92 5.56 20.97 -4.98
N THR A 93 6.27 19.99 -4.44
CA THR A 93 5.92 18.57 -4.53
C THR A 93 5.65 18.02 -3.14
N PRO A 94 4.42 17.56 -2.82
CA PRO A 94 4.16 16.82 -1.59
C PRO A 94 4.93 15.50 -1.57
N LEU A 95 5.63 15.21 -0.47
CA LEU A 95 6.41 13.99 -0.30
C LEU A 95 5.75 13.07 0.74
N VAL A 96 6.19 13.11 2.00
CA VAL A 96 5.76 12.22 3.10
C VAL A 96 5.42 13.01 4.35
N ASP A 97 4.30 12.71 5.03
CA ASP A 97 3.90 13.25 6.36
C ASP A 97 4.19 14.75 6.56
N GLY A 98 3.70 15.58 5.64
CA GLY A 98 3.88 17.05 5.70
C GLY A 98 5.21 17.57 5.15
N TYR A 99 6.12 16.70 4.73
CA TYR A 99 7.33 17.10 4.01
C TYR A 99 6.96 17.51 2.58
N ILE A 100 7.46 18.68 2.18
CA ILE A 100 7.28 19.25 0.86
C ILE A 100 8.63 19.52 0.23
N GLY A 101 8.82 19.10 -1.01
CA GLY A 101 9.94 19.53 -1.83
C GLY A 101 9.62 20.89 -2.42
N ASN A 102 10.09 21.98 -1.79
CA ASN A 102 9.95 23.33 -2.35
C ASN A 102 10.79 23.52 -3.60
N HIS A 103 11.98 22.90 -3.61
CA HIS A 103 12.94 22.97 -4.70
C HIS A 103 13.43 21.57 -5.07
N TYR A 104 13.44 21.26 -6.36
CA TYR A 104 14.03 20.04 -6.89
C TYR A 104 15.46 20.34 -7.34
N LEU A 105 16.41 19.60 -6.79
CA LEU A 105 17.83 19.82 -6.97
C LEU A 105 18.45 18.76 -7.89
N SER A 106 19.46 19.16 -8.65
CA SER A 106 20.26 18.26 -9.48
C SER A 106 21.73 18.66 -9.42
N SER A 107 22.59 17.75 -8.96
CA SER A 107 24.02 17.93 -8.97
C SER A 107 24.67 16.63 -9.42
N LYS A 108 25.00 16.54 -10.71
CA LYS A 108 25.58 15.34 -11.30
C LYS A 108 27.10 15.33 -11.12
N PRO A 109 27.69 14.30 -10.47
CA PRO A 109 29.13 14.13 -10.41
C PRO A 109 29.74 13.90 -11.79
N ALA A 110 31.04 14.15 -11.95
CA ALA A 110 31.74 13.96 -13.22
C ALA A 110 31.69 12.50 -13.71
N CYS A 111 31.76 11.53 -12.79
CA CYS A 111 31.58 10.10 -13.08
C CYS A 111 30.11 9.71 -13.38
N GLY A 112 29.17 10.64 -13.22
CA GLY A 112 27.75 10.49 -13.56
C GLY A 112 26.88 9.88 -12.46
N TYR A 113 27.46 9.37 -11.38
CA TYR A 113 26.74 8.74 -10.27
C TYR A 113 27.43 9.01 -8.93
N TYR A 114 26.69 8.86 -7.82
CA TYR A 114 27.24 8.85 -6.46
C TYR A 114 27.54 7.40 -6.04
N ASN A 115 28.63 7.18 -5.30
CA ASN A 115 29.00 5.82 -4.87
C ASN A 115 28.04 5.29 -3.81
N ASP A 116 27.64 6.15 -2.87
CA ASP A 116 26.73 5.84 -1.76
C ASP A 116 25.92 7.08 -1.34
N PHE A 117 25.08 6.94 -0.32
CA PHE A 117 24.28 8.07 0.19
C PHE A 117 25.12 9.07 0.98
N TYR A 118 26.23 8.66 1.58
CA TYR A 118 27.16 9.55 2.26
C TYR A 118 27.72 10.57 1.26
N ASP A 119 28.26 10.11 0.13
CA ASP A 119 28.82 10.95 -0.93
C ASP A 119 27.75 11.93 -1.48
N LYS A 120 26.53 11.44 -1.70
CA LYS A 120 25.44 12.27 -2.22
C LYS A 120 25.01 13.34 -1.22
N LEU A 121 24.69 12.95 0.01
CA LEU A 121 24.11 13.85 1.01
C LEU A 121 25.14 14.87 1.50
N THR A 122 26.39 14.46 1.76
CA THR A 122 27.46 15.40 2.15
C THR A 122 27.77 16.39 1.02
N ARG A 123 27.74 15.96 -0.25
CA ARG A 123 27.93 16.86 -1.39
C ARG A 123 26.86 17.94 -1.44
N TYR A 124 25.58 17.55 -1.33
CA TYR A 124 24.48 18.51 -1.32
C TYR A 124 24.52 19.43 -0.11
N ALA A 125 24.73 18.89 1.09
CA ALA A 125 24.86 19.68 2.31
C ALA A 125 26.00 20.71 2.17
N SER A 126 27.18 20.28 1.70
CA SER A 126 28.32 21.16 1.42
C SER A 126 27.98 22.27 0.41
N LEU A 127 27.35 21.93 -0.71
CA LEU A 127 27.01 22.90 -1.76
C LEU A 127 26.06 23.97 -1.23
N ILE A 128 24.99 23.55 -0.56
CA ILE A 128 23.94 24.44 -0.07
C ILE A 128 24.45 25.30 1.10
N SER A 129 25.30 24.74 1.97
CA SER A 129 25.81 25.41 3.17
C SER A 129 27.02 26.31 2.92
N ALA A 130 27.72 26.18 1.79
CA ALA A 130 28.90 26.98 1.50
C ALA A 130 28.65 28.51 1.53
N PRO A 131 27.58 29.06 0.90
CA PRO A 131 27.26 30.48 1.02
C PRO A 131 27.03 30.92 2.48
N ALA A 132 26.26 30.16 3.24
CA ALA A 132 25.93 30.48 4.63
C ALA A 132 27.19 30.51 5.51
N LYS A 133 28.05 29.50 5.39
CA LYS A 133 29.34 29.43 6.11
C LYS A 133 30.32 30.55 5.75
N SER A 134 30.18 31.11 4.54
CA SER A 134 31.01 32.26 4.12
C SER A 134 30.58 33.57 4.78
N ILE A 135 29.30 33.68 5.16
CA ILE A 135 28.71 34.83 5.87
C ILE A 135 28.93 34.69 7.38
N ASP A 136 28.58 33.52 7.92
CA ASP A 136 28.70 33.20 9.35
C ASP A 136 29.42 31.86 9.52
N ARG A 137 30.62 31.88 10.11
CA ARG A 137 31.44 30.68 10.31
C ARG A 137 30.94 29.77 11.44
N THR A 138 29.97 30.23 12.24
CA THR A 138 29.43 29.48 13.38
C THR A 138 28.33 28.50 13.00
N VAL A 139 27.73 28.65 11.81
CA VAL A 139 26.68 27.76 11.33
C VAL A 139 27.24 26.42 10.83
N THR A 140 26.45 25.36 11.00
CA THR A 140 26.86 24.00 10.65
C THR A 140 25.68 23.16 10.19
N GLU A 141 25.92 22.21 9.31
CA GLU A 141 25.03 21.14 8.89
C GLU A 141 25.10 19.90 9.79
N THR A 142 26.05 19.88 10.73
CA THR A 142 26.28 18.80 11.70
C THR A 142 26.09 19.30 13.14
N PRO A 143 24.85 19.57 13.59
CA PRO A 143 24.60 20.13 14.92
C PRO A 143 24.76 19.11 16.06
N PHE A 144 24.95 17.81 15.76
CA PHE A 144 24.93 16.72 16.74
C PHE A 144 23.63 16.66 17.55
N ASN A 145 22.50 16.99 16.90
CA ASN A 145 21.19 16.87 17.51
C ASN A 145 20.89 15.40 17.88
N PRO A 146 20.19 15.15 19.01
CA PRO A 146 19.74 13.82 19.35
C PRO A 146 18.85 13.22 18.25
N PHE A 147 19.09 11.96 17.90
CA PHE A 147 18.33 11.25 16.88
C PHE A 147 16.86 11.11 17.29
N ARG A 148 15.94 11.42 16.37
CA ARG A 148 14.49 11.27 16.57
C ARG A 148 14.06 9.92 15.99
N ASP A 149 13.93 8.91 16.84
CA ASP A 149 13.35 7.61 16.49
C ASP A 149 11.81 7.76 16.40
N ASP A 150 11.30 8.25 15.28
CA ASP A 150 9.85 8.18 15.01
C ASP A 150 9.52 6.76 14.52
N ILE A 151 9.49 5.81 15.47
CA ILE A 151 9.28 4.37 15.21
C ILE A 151 7.82 4.01 14.89
N GLU A 152 6.82 4.88 15.07
CA GLU A 152 5.50 4.38 15.45
C GLU A 152 4.44 4.11 14.36
N ASP A 153 4.56 4.56 13.11
CA ASP A 153 3.34 4.63 12.25
C ASP A 153 3.36 3.82 10.93
N SER A 154 3.93 2.61 10.93
CA SER A 154 3.90 1.74 9.73
C SER A 154 3.24 0.39 9.96
N SER A 155 2.21 0.09 9.15
CA SER A 155 1.53 -1.21 9.08
C SER A 155 2.40 -2.35 8.52
N PHE A 156 3.56 -2.04 7.93
CA PHE A 156 4.44 -3.02 7.29
C PHE A 156 5.64 -3.43 8.14
N ASN A 157 6.13 -4.65 7.91
CA ASN A 157 7.38 -5.16 8.47
C ASN A 157 8.63 -4.67 7.74
N TYR A 158 8.47 -3.94 6.63
CA TYR A 158 9.55 -3.28 5.90
C TYR A 158 8.99 -2.15 5.04
N PHE A 159 9.85 -1.23 4.61
CA PHE A 159 9.42 -0.04 3.90
C PHE A 159 8.84 -0.36 2.51
N ASP A 160 7.68 0.22 2.21
CA ASP A 160 7.16 0.32 0.84
C ASP A 160 7.96 1.35 0.06
N THR A 161 9.06 0.89 -0.54
CA THR A 161 9.89 1.74 -1.40
C THR A 161 9.31 1.94 -2.78
N ASN A 162 8.30 1.16 -3.17
CA ASN A 162 7.63 1.34 -4.44
C ASN A 162 6.83 2.65 -4.43
N ALA A 163 6.08 2.91 -3.35
CA ALA A 163 5.35 4.17 -3.19
C ALA A 163 6.26 5.39 -3.12
N SER A 164 7.40 5.29 -2.41
CA SER A 164 8.38 6.37 -2.31
C SER A 164 9.02 6.68 -3.65
N ARG A 165 9.47 5.66 -4.39
CA ARG A 165 10.09 5.82 -5.72
C ARG A 165 9.12 6.41 -6.74
N ALA A 166 7.85 6.06 -6.65
CA ALA A 166 6.81 6.57 -7.54
C ALA A 166 6.23 7.92 -7.08
N ASN A 167 6.67 8.48 -5.94
CA ASN A 167 6.11 9.69 -5.34
C ASN A 167 4.59 9.61 -5.09
N ILE A 168 4.07 8.44 -4.70
CA ILE A 168 2.63 8.21 -4.44
C ILE A 168 2.31 7.92 -2.97
N VAL A 169 3.23 8.22 -2.05
CA VAL A 169 3.04 7.98 -0.60
C VAL A 169 1.74 8.63 -0.09
N GLN A 170 1.44 9.87 -0.51
CA GLN A 170 0.20 10.56 -0.15
C GLN A 170 -1.07 9.89 -0.72
N VAL A 171 -0.96 9.24 -1.89
CA VAL A 171 -2.08 8.49 -2.47
C VAL A 171 -2.30 7.19 -1.68
N ASN A 172 -1.23 6.49 -1.32
CA ASN A 172 -1.28 5.31 -0.44
C ASN A 172 -1.89 5.65 0.93
N ALA A 173 -1.59 6.82 1.49
CA ALA A 173 -2.09 7.26 2.79
C ALA A 173 -3.63 7.31 2.89
N LYS A 174 -4.34 7.38 1.75
CA LYS A 174 -5.82 7.28 1.71
C LYS A 174 -6.36 5.92 2.16
N LEU A 175 -5.53 4.88 2.13
CA LEU A 175 -5.86 3.54 2.60
C LEU A 175 -5.45 3.32 4.08
N SER A 176 -4.70 4.26 4.67
CA SER A 176 -4.22 4.14 6.04
C SER A 176 -5.36 4.19 7.06
N GLY A 177 -5.18 3.50 8.19
CA GLY A 177 -6.15 3.50 9.28
C GLY A 177 -7.41 2.63 9.03
N GLN A 178 -7.60 2.10 7.82
CA GLN A 178 -8.76 1.29 7.50
C GLN A 178 -8.69 -0.11 8.14
N LYS A 179 -9.84 -0.62 8.58
CA LYS A 179 -10.02 -2.01 8.99
C LYS A 179 -10.70 -2.79 7.86
N ILE A 180 -9.99 -3.75 7.29
CA ILE A 180 -10.48 -4.60 6.20
C ILE A 180 -10.83 -5.98 6.74
N VAL A 181 -12.01 -6.47 6.38
CA VAL A 181 -12.45 -7.83 6.70
C VAL A 181 -12.58 -8.63 5.42
N ILE A 182 -12.07 -9.86 5.40
CA ILE A 182 -12.22 -10.80 4.28
C ILE A 182 -12.91 -12.06 4.82
N ILE A 183 -14.10 -12.35 4.30
CA ILE A 183 -14.89 -13.55 4.65
C ILE A 183 -14.75 -14.57 3.53
N GLY A 184 -14.14 -15.70 3.84
CA GLY A 184 -13.80 -16.76 2.89
C GLY A 184 -12.47 -16.52 2.18
N LEU A 185 -11.59 -17.52 2.22
CA LEU A 185 -10.23 -17.51 1.67
C LEU A 185 -10.02 -18.65 0.65
N GLY A 186 -11.07 -19.38 0.30
CA GLY A 186 -11.04 -20.56 -0.59
C GLY A 186 -10.86 -20.29 -2.09
N GLY A 187 -10.11 -19.25 -2.48
CA GLY A 187 -9.95 -18.80 -3.87
C GLY A 187 -9.86 -17.28 -3.93
N THR A 188 -10.89 -16.61 -4.43
CA THR A 188 -10.95 -15.14 -4.61
C THR A 188 -10.51 -14.37 -3.36
N GLY A 189 -10.99 -14.72 -2.17
CA GLY A 189 -10.61 -14.00 -0.94
C GLY A 189 -9.13 -14.09 -0.58
N SER A 190 -8.46 -15.21 -0.90
CA SER A 190 -7.00 -15.32 -0.71
C SER A 190 -6.20 -14.43 -1.68
N TYR A 191 -6.71 -14.21 -2.90
CA TYR A 191 -6.14 -13.24 -3.82
C TYR A 191 -6.45 -11.79 -3.42
N ILE A 192 -7.59 -11.52 -2.80
CA ILE A 192 -7.87 -10.20 -2.21
C ILE A 192 -6.85 -9.91 -1.11
N LEU A 193 -6.63 -10.87 -0.20
CA LEU A 193 -5.62 -10.75 0.84
C LEU A 193 -4.22 -10.49 0.27
N ASP A 194 -3.84 -11.22 -0.80
CA ASP A 194 -2.56 -10.98 -1.48
C ASP A 194 -2.38 -9.50 -1.84
N GLN A 195 -3.43 -8.82 -2.30
CA GLN A 195 -3.35 -7.42 -2.69
C GLN A 195 -3.48 -6.47 -1.49
N VAL A 196 -4.39 -6.74 -0.55
CA VAL A 196 -4.65 -5.87 0.62
C VAL A 196 -3.44 -5.85 1.56
N ALA A 197 -2.73 -6.97 1.74
CA ALA A 197 -1.53 -7.03 2.58
C ALA A 197 -0.39 -6.12 2.09
N LYS A 198 -0.45 -5.64 0.84
CA LYS A 198 0.50 -4.70 0.22
C LYS A 198 0.08 -3.24 0.39
N THR A 199 -0.89 -2.94 1.25
CA THR A 199 -1.44 -1.59 1.45
C THR A 199 -1.33 -1.16 2.93
N PRO A 200 -1.28 0.15 3.24
CA PRO A 200 -1.03 0.63 4.60
C PRO A 200 -2.27 0.58 5.53
N VAL A 201 -3.22 -0.33 5.27
CA VAL A 201 -4.40 -0.51 6.13
C VAL A 201 -3.96 -0.85 7.57
N ALA A 202 -4.79 -0.53 8.56
CA ALA A 202 -4.43 -0.79 9.95
C ALA A 202 -4.53 -2.28 10.29
N GLU A 203 -5.67 -2.89 9.94
CA GLU A 203 -5.99 -4.26 10.32
C GLU A 203 -6.64 -5.01 9.14
N ILE A 204 -6.28 -6.28 8.98
CA ILE A 204 -6.80 -7.21 7.97
C ILE A 204 -7.29 -8.46 8.70
N HIS A 205 -8.61 -8.56 8.88
CA HIS A 205 -9.27 -9.68 9.54
C HIS A 205 -9.63 -10.77 8.53
N LEU A 206 -9.22 -12.00 8.80
CA LEU A 206 -9.44 -13.15 7.93
C LEU A 206 -10.42 -14.13 8.59
N TYR A 207 -11.63 -14.28 8.05
CA TYR A 207 -12.62 -15.23 8.56
C TYR A 207 -12.77 -16.42 7.60
N ASP A 208 -12.26 -17.57 8.01
CA ASP A 208 -12.46 -18.84 7.29
C ASP A 208 -12.25 -20.03 8.25
N GLY A 209 -13.25 -20.90 8.35
CA GLY A 209 -13.23 -22.08 9.22
C GLY A 209 -12.71 -23.36 8.55
N ASP A 210 -12.40 -23.34 7.26
CA ASP A 210 -11.96 -24.53 6.52
C ASP A 210 -10.47 -24.82 6.72
N ILE A 211 -10.09 -26.08 6.50
CA ILE A 211 -8.69 -26.51 6.39
C ILE A 211 -8.14 -26.20 4.99
N PHE A 212 -6.92 -25.67 4.93
CA PHE A 212 -6.21 -25.48 3.68
C PHE A 212 -5.69 -26.83 3.16
N SER A 213 -6.27 -27.29 2.06
CA SER A 213 -6.01 -28.63 1.48
C SER A 213 -5.38 -28.52 0.09
N GLN A 214 -4.83 -29.64 -0.41
CA GLN A 214 -4.13 -29.70 -1.71
C GLN A 214 -4.92 -29.09 -2.88
N HIS A 215 -6.23 -29.35 -2.97
CA HIS A 215 -7.05 -28.78 -4.05
C HIS A 215 -7.19 -27.24 -3.98
N ASN A 216 -7.02 -26.64 -2.80
CA ASN A 216 -7.00 -25.19 -2.64
C ASN A 216 -5.71 -24.58 -3.22
N ALA A 217 -4.58 -25.29 -3.12
CA ALA A 217 -3.29 -24.82 -3.65
C ALA A 217 -3.35 -24.48 -5.15
N PHE A 218 -4.16 -25.20 -5.94
CA PHE A 218 -4.30 -24.97 -7.38
C PHE A 218 -5.19 -23.78 -7.76
N ARG A 219 -5.82 -23.13 -6.79
CA ARG A 219 -6.76 -22.00 -7.00
C ARG A 219 -6.55 -20.82 -6.07
N SER A 220 -5.43 -20.80 -5.35
CA SER A 220 -5.03 -19.77 -4.39
C SER A 220 -3.64 -19.24 -4.76
N PRO A 221 -3.23 -18.05 -4.27
CA PRO A 221 -1.89 -17.54 -4.52
C PRO A 221 -0.81 -18.38 -3.81
N GLY A 222 0.38 -18.41 -4.42
CA GLY A 222 1.54 -19.13 -3.89
C GLY A 222 1.61 -20.58 -4.35
N ALA A 223 2.55 -21.31 -3.77
CA ALA A 223 2.80 -22.72 -4.06
C ALA A 223 3.23 -23.43 -2.76
N PRO A 224 2.28 -23.92 -1.95
CA PRO A 224 2.60 -24.63 -0.71
C PRO A 224 3.44 -25.88 -1.00
N SER A 225 4.40 -26.13 -0.12
CA SER A 225 5.12 -27.41 -0.05
C SER A 225 4.21 -28.54 0.47
N ILE A 226 4.62 -29.80 0.29
CA ILE A 226 3.90 -30.95 0.84
C ILE A 226 3.90 -30.88 2.37
N GLU A 227 5.04 -30.50 2.95
CA GLU A 227 5.21 -30.35 4.38
C GLU A 227 4.26 -29.31 4.97
N GLU A 228 4.00 -28.20 4.27
CA GLU A 228 3.03 -27.19 4.70
C GLU A 228 1.58 -27.70 4.62
N LEU A 229 1.24 -28.50 3.60
CA LEU A 229 -0.09 -29.12 3.47
C LEU A 229 -0.34 -30.17 4.56
N ASP A 230 0.69 -30.92 4.94
CA ASP A 230 0.60 -31.96 5.98
C ASP A 230 0.34 -31.38 7.38
N LEU A 231 0.65 -30.09 7.61
CA LEU A 231 0.31 -29.39 8.85
C LEU A 231 -1.21 -29.19 9.02
N LYS A 232 -2.00 -29.31 7.94
CA LYS A 232 -3.47 -29.16 7.95
C LYS A 232 -3.96 -27.92 8.69
N LYS A 233 -3.29 -26.78 8.47
CA LYS A 233 -3.70 -25.50 9.04
C LYS A 233 -5.07 -25.07 8.51
N SER A 234 -5.80 -24.29 9.30
CA SER A 234 -6.96 -23.58 8.74
C SER A 234 -6.50 -22.63 7.62
N LYS A 235 -7.40 -22.30 6.68
CA LYS A 235 -7.10 -21.33 5.63
C LYS A 235 -6.73 -19.97 6.21
N ALA A 236 -7.43 -19.54 7.26
CA ALA A 236 -7.15 -18.28 7.95
C ALA A 236 -5.72 -18.25 8.51
N GLU A 237 -5.31 -19.28 9.25
CA GLU A 237 -3.95 -19.35 9.81
C GLU A 237 -2.88 -19.50 8.73
N TYR A 238 -3.10 -20.38 7.75
CA TYR A 238 -2.14 -20.61 6.66
C TYR A 238 -1.80 -19.31 5.93
N PHE A 239 -2.82 -18.53 5.54
CA PHE A 239 -2.57 -17.26 4.86
C PHE A 239 -2.07 -16.18 5.82
N ALA A 240 -2.51 -16.15 7.08
CA ALA A 240 -1.96 -15.23 8.07
C ALA A 240 -0.45 -15.44 8.22
N ASP A 241 0.04 -16.68 8.30
CA ASP A 241 1.48 -16.97 8.42
C ASP A 241 2.30 -16.45 7.23
N ILE A 242 1.72 -16.47 6.04
CA ILE A 242 2.37 -15.97 4.82
C ILE A 242 2.42 -14.45 4.85
N TYR A 243 1.26 -13.80 5.01
CA TYR A 243 1.15 -12.35 4.83
C TYR A 243 1.59 -11.54 6.05
N SER A 244 1.64 -12.16 7.24
CA SER A 244 2.25 -11.55 8.44
C SER A 244 3.74 -11.31 8.30
N LYS A 245 4.41 -11.91 7.31
CA LYS A 245 5.80 -11.59 6.96
C LYS A 245 5.93 -10.21 6.33
N MET A 246 4.87 -9.70 5.70
CA MET A 246 4.82 -8.39 5.04
C MET A 246 4.10 -7.34 5.90
N HIS A 247 2.97 -7.71 6.48
CA HIS A 247 2.04 -6.79 7.12
C HIS A 247 1.81 -7.16 8.59
N LYS A 248 1.89 -6.19 9.50
CA LYS A 248 1.80 -6.41 10.96
C LYS A 248 0.37 -6.69 11.44
N GLY A 249 -0.62 -6.11 10.76
CA GLY A 249 -2.03 -6.18 11.16
C GLY A 249 -2.83 -7.33 10.57
N VAL A 250 -2.24 -8.47 10.23
CA VAL A 250 -3.00 -9.63 9.70
C VAL A 250 -3.51 -10.49 10.87
N ILE A 251 -4.83 -10.63 10.99
CA ILE A 251 -5.48 -11.26 12.16
C ILE A 251 -6.36 -12.42 11.69
N PRO A 252 -5.97 -13.69 11.94
CA PRO A 252 -6.77 -14.85 11.57
C PRO A 252 -7.90 -15.12 12.58
N HIS A 253 -9.07 -15.50 12.05
CA HIS A 253 -10.24 -15.96 12.79
C HIS A 253 -10.68 -17.30 12.19
N VAL A 254 -10.48 -18.39 12.94
CA VAL A 254 -10.82 -19.76 12.53
C VAL A 254 -12.28 -20.05 12.83
N GLU A 255 -13.17 -19.25 12.23
CA GLU A 255 -14.62 -19.36 12.39
C GLU A 255 -15.34 -18.84 11.15
N TYR A 256 -16.60 -19.27 10.99
CA TYR A 256 -17.49 -18.73 9.97
C TYR A 256 -18.24 -17.50 10.51
N ILE A 257 -18.52 -16.53 9.65
CA ILE A 257 -19.47 -15.47 9.97
C ILE A 257 -20.89 -16.00 9.81
N ASN A 258 -21.72 -15.77 10.83
CA ASN A 258 -23.13 -16.14 10.90
C ASN A 258 -23.95 -15.01 11.54
N VAL A 259 -25.26 -15.25 11.75
CA VAL A 259 -26.16 -14.26 12.35
C VAL A 259 -25.69 -13.84 13.75
N GLU A 260 -25.10 -14.78 14.48
CA GLU A 260 -24.73 -14.65 15.89
C GLU A 260 -23.46 -13.79 16.08
N ASN A 261 -22.52 -13.82 15.14
CA ASN A 261 -21.22 -13.13 15.27
C ASN A 261 -20.97 -12.01 14.24
N VAL A 262 -21.86 -11.77 13.27
CA VAL A 262 -21.69 -10.67 12.27
C VAL A 262 -21.54 -9.28 12.90
N GLN A 263 -22.02 -9.10 14.14
CA GLN A 263 -21.85 -7.87 14.91
C GLN A 263 -20.37 -7.53 15.20
N LEU A 264 -19.47 -8.52 15.14
CA LEU A 264 -18.02 -8.31 15.23
C LEU A 264 -17.49 -7.43 14.08
N LEU A 265 -18.24 -7.33 12.97
CA LEU A 265 -17.84 -6.59 11.78
C LEU A 265 -18.23 -5.11 11.81
N LYS A 266 -18.90 -4.64 12.88
CA LYS A 266 -19.46 -3.28 12.97
C LYS A 266 -18.43 -2.15 12.79
N ASP A 267 -17.18 -2.39 13.21
CA ASP A 267 -16.10 -1.40 13.18
C ASP A 267 -15.24 -1.52 11.92
N ALA A 268 -15.63 -2.38 10.96
CA ALA A 268 -14.93 -2.54 9.70
C ALA A 268 -15.16 -1.34 8.78
N SER A 269 -14.10 -0.89 8.10
CA SER A 269 -14.22 0.11 7.03
C SER A 269 -14.82 -0.51 5.77
N TYR A 270 -14.35 -1.71 5.41
CA TYR A 270 -14.87 -2.48 4.29
C TYR A 270 -14.85 -3.99 4.57
N VAL A 271 -15.87 -4.69 4.07
CA VAL A 271 -15.97 -6.15 4.14
C VAL A 271 -15.97 -6.75 2.73
N PHE A 272 -15.08 -7.70 2.46
CA PHE A 272 -15.11 -8.53 1.26
C PHE A 272 -15.82 -9.85 1.54
N ILE A 273 -16.88 -10.14 0.79
CA ILE A 273 -17.70 -11.35 0.95
C ILE A 273 -17.35 -12.33 -0.18
N CYS A 274 -16.58 -13.36 0.14
CA CYS A 274 -15.98 -14.31 -0.82
C CYS A 274 -16.38 -15.76 -0.54
N ILE A 275 -17.65 -15.97 -0.22
CA ILE A 275 -18.22 -17.28 0.12
C ILE A 275 -19.14 -17.79 -0.98
N ASP A 276 -19.31 -19.11 -1.08
CA ASP A 276 -20.20 -19.77 -2.02
C ASP A 276 -21.60 -20.05 -1.44
N ASN A 277 -21.73 -20.14 -0.11
CA ASN A 277 -23.01 -20.37 0.56
C ASN A 277 -23.97 -19.15 0.43
N ASN A 278 -25.04 -19.32 -0.35
CA ASN A 278 -26.01 -18.25 -0.63
C ASN A 278 -26.80 -17.82 0.61
N SER A 279 -27.20 -18.76 1.48
CA SER A 279 -27.97 -18.45 2.69
C SER A 279 -27.16 -17.62 3.69
N ALA A 280 -25.89 -18.00 3.93
CA ALA A 280 -24.96 -17.24 4.75
C ALA A 280 -24.66 -15.87 4.13
N ARG A 281 -24.44 -15.80 2.81
CA ARG A 281 -24.21 -14.54 2.08
C ARG A 281 -25.38 -13.57 2.29
N LYS A 282 -26.62 -14.04 2.12
CA LYS A 282 -27.82 -13.22 2.36
C LYS A 282 -27.87 -12.66 3.77
N CYS A 283 -27.61 -13.51 4.76
CA CYS A 283 -27.59 -13.10 6.16
C CYS A 283 -26.56 -12.00 6.40
N ILE A 284 -25.32 -12.23 5.99
CA ILE A 284 -24.21 -11.29 6.16
C ILE A 284 -24.54 -9.95 5.53
N ILE A 285 -24.99 -9.94 4.27
CA ILE A 285 -25.36 -8.70 3.56
C ILE A 285 -26.44 -7.92 4.32
N ASN A 286 -27.51 -8.58 4.76
CA ASN A 286 -28.60 -7.91 5.46
C ASN A 286 -28.13 -7.26 6.77
N GLU A 287 -27.24 -7.92 7.50
CA GLU A 287 -26.71 -7.40 8.76
C GLU A 287 -25.69 -6.27 8.52
N LEU A 288 -24.81 -6.38 7.51
CA LEU A 288 -23.89 -5.30 7.13
C LEU A 288 -24.63 -4.02 6.71
N LEU A 289 -25.76 -4.14 5.99
CA LEU A 289 -26.62 -3.01 5.66
C LEU A 289 -27.23 -2.34 6.90
N LYS A 290 -27.65 -3.13 7.90
CA LYS A 290 -28.13 -2.58 9.19
C LYS A 290 -27.01 -1.87 9.96
N LEU A 291 -25.81 -2.44 9.90
CA LEU A 291 -24.61 -1.90 10.53
C LEU A 291 -24.00 -0.71 9.77
N LYS A 292 -24.50 -0.41 8.57
CA LYS A 292 -23.97 0.65 7.70
C LYS A 292 -22.51 0.45 7.31
N VAL A 293 -22.12 -0.82 7.17
CA VAL A 293 -20.77 -1.21 6.78
C VAL A 293 -20.75 -1.44 5.27
N SER A 294 -19.88 -0.73 4.57
CA SER A 294 -19.70 -0.91 3.13
C SER A 294 -19.06 -2.26 2.83
N PHE A 295 -19.53 -2.94 1.79
CA PHE A 295 -19.04 -4.25 1.44
C PHE A 295 -18.94 -4.47 -0.06
N ILE A 296 -18.10 -5.43 -0.44
CA ILE A 296 -17.91 -5.88 -1.81
C ILE A 296 -18.10 -7.39 -1.84
N ASP A 297 -19.19 -7.80 -2.46
CA ASP A 297 -19.54 -9.19 -2.72
C ASP A 297 -18.95 -9.64 -4.07
N VAL A 298 -18.37 -10.83 -4.09
CA VAL A 298 -17.80 -11.42 -5.30
C VAL A 298 -18.51 -12.71 -5.66
N GLY A 299 -18.68 -12.96 -6.96
CA GLY A 299 -19.25 -14.19 -7.49
C GLY A 299 -18.44 -14.73 -8.67
N LEU A 300 -18.31 -16.04 -8.74
CA LEU A 300 -17.70 -16.76 -9.85
C LEU A 300 -18.68 -17.84 -10.31
N GLY A 301 -19.09 -17.77 -11.58
CA GLY A 301 -19.90 -18.80 -12.22
C GLY A 301 -19.14 -19.39 -13.40
N VAL A 302 -18.80 -20.68 -13.31
CA VAL A 302 -18.06 -21.40 -14.37
C VAL A 302 -18.79 -22.69 -14.68
N THR A 303 -18.89 -23.02 -15.96
CA THR A 303 -19.61 -24.20 -16.44
C THR A 303 -18.86 -24.81 -17.61
N LEU A 304 -18.83 -26.15 -17.68
CA LEU A 304 -18.28 -26.90 -18.79
C LEU A 304 -19.35 -27.04 -19.89
N VAL A 305 -19.04 -26.62 -21.10
CA VAL A 305 -19.88 -26.75 -22.30
C VAL A 305 -18.99 -27.21 -23.45
N ASP A 306 -19.33 -28.34 -24.06
CA ASP A 306 -18.60 -28.91 -25.20
C ASP A 306 -17.08 -29.02 -24.97
N ASP A 307 -16.65 -29.54 -23.82
CA ASP A 307 -15.24 -29.63 -23.36
C ASP A 307 -14.51 -28.29 -23.18
N HIS A 308 -15.23 -27.17 -23.20
CA HIS A 308 -14.70 -25.83 -22.95
C HIS A 308 -15.35 -25.21 -21.71
N LEU A 309 -14.60 -24.38 -20.99
CA LEU A 309 -15.17 -23.61 -19.87
C LEU A 309 -15.74 -22.30 -20.37
N ILE A 310 -17.00 -22.05 -20.03
CA ILE A 310 -17.61 -20.72 -20.08
C ILE A 310 -17.73 -20.19 -18.66
N GLY A 311 -17.76 -18.87 -18.49
CA GLY A 311 -17.99 -18.33 -17.17
C GLY A 311 -18.03 -16.81 -17.10
N ILE A 312 -18.39 -16.36 -15.90
CA ILE A 312 -18.57 -14.97 -15.54
C ILE A 312 -18.01 -14.73 -14.14
N VAL A 313 -17.26 -13.64 -13.98
CA VAL A 313 -16.93 -13.09 -12.66
C VAL A 313 -17.79 -11.86 -12.39
N ARG A 314 -18.17 -11.68 -11.14
CA ARG A 314 -19.06 -10.62 -10.66
C ARG A 314 -18.46 -9.94 -9.44
N THR A 315 -18.48 -8.62 -9.44
CA THR A 315 -18.20 -7.78 -8.28
C THR A 315 -19.40 -6.88 -8.04
N THR A 316 -20.03 -6.97 -6.87
CA THR A 316 -21.19 -6.16 -6.49
C THR A 316 -20.90 -5.45 -5.17
N THR A 317 -21.06 -4.13 -5.17
CA THR A 317 -20.79 -3.30 -3.99
C THR A 317 -22.10 -2.86 -3.35
N GLY A 318 -22.19 -2.98 -2.03
CA GLY A 318 -23.24 -2.35 -1.22
C GLY A 318 -22.63 -1.27 -0.34
N THR A 319 -23.26 -0.09 -0.33
CA THR A 319 -22.90 1.03 0.55
C THR A 319 -24.15 1.63 1.17
N ASP A 320 -23.97 2.53 2.12
CA ASP A 320 -25.05 3.37 2.65
C ASP A 320 -25.73 4.22 1.58
N LEU A 321 -24.98 4.59 0.52
CA LEU A 321 -25.46 5.43 -0.57
C LEU A 321 -26.15 4.63 -1.67
N LYS A 322 -25.75 3.37 -1.89
CA LYS A 322 -26.27 2.52 -2.98
C LYS A 322 -26.34 1.05 -2.57
N ASN A 323 -27.56 0.58 -2.37
CA ASN A 323 -27.85 -0.80 -1.96
C ASN A 323 -29.18 -1.36 -2.53
N ASP A 324 -29.95 -0.56 -3.28
CA ASP A 324 -31.24 -0.93 -3.87
C ASP A 324 -31.12 -1.97 -5.00
N HIS A 325 -29.96 -2.08 -5.64
CA HIS A 325 -29.69 -3.04 -6.72
C HIS A 325 -29.33 -4.44 -6.23
N LEU A 326 -28.98 -4.59 -4.94
CA LEU A 326 -28.35 -5.81 -4.41
C LEU A 326 -29.21 -7.05 -4.62
N THR A 327 -30.52 -6.96 -4.36
CA THR A 327 -31.46 -8.09 -4.51
C THR A 327 -31.58 -8.57 -5.96
N LYS A 328 -31.29 -7.70 -6.94
CA LYS A 328 -31.30 -8.03 -8.37
C LYS A 328 -29.96 -8.60 -8.85
N ARG A 329 -28.84 -8.23 -8.21
CA ARG A 329 -27.49 -8.57 -8.68
C ARG A 329 -26.85 -9.73 -7.94
N ILE A 330 -27.22 -9.94 -6.68
CA ILE A 330 -26.68 -11.00 -5.84
C ILE A 330 -27.65 -12.18 -5.86
N PRO A 331 -27.23 -13.38 -6.26
CA PRO A 331 -28.05 -14.57 -6.15
C PRO A 331 -28.23 -14.91 -4.67
N ILE A 332 -29.48 -14.85 -4.21
CA ILE A 332 -29.89 -14.98 -2.80
C ILE A 332 -30.62 -16.31 -2.55
N GLU A 333 -31.14 -16.96 -3.58
CA GLU A 333 -31.86 -18.23 -3.48
C GLU A 333 -30.96 -19.39 -3.90
N GLU A 334 -31.03 -20.50 -3.16
CA GLU A 334 -30.52 -21.78 -3.65
C GLU A 334 -31.53 -22.31 -4.66
N THR A 335 -31.10 -22.50 -5.91
CA THR A 335 -31.96 -23.10 -6.93
C THR A 335 -32.12 -24.57 -6.57
N GLU A 336 -33.33 -24.99 -6.15
CA GLU A 336 -33.69 -26.40 -5.99
C GLU A 336 -33.41 -27.12 -7.33
N GLY A 337 -32.38 -27.98 -7.34
CA GLY A 337 -31.87 -28.63 -8.56
C GLY A 337 -30.35 -28.49 -8.78
N ASN A 338 -29.65 -27.71 -7.96
CA ASN A 338 -28.20 -27.53 -8.09
C ASN A 338 -27.35 -28.61 -7.40
N GLU A 339 -27.88 -29.82 -7.18
CA GLU A 339 -27.10 -30.98 -6.70
C GLU A 339 -25.97 -31.38 -7.67
N TYR A 340 -26.02 -30.89 -8.91
CA TYR A 340 -24.99 -31.05 -9.95
C TYR A 340 -24.21 -29.76 -10.25
N GLY A 341 -24.40 -28.70 -9.46
CA GLY A 341 -23.68 -27.44 -9.59
C GLY A 341 -22.21 -27.61 -9.27
N THR A 342 -21.38 -27.87 -10.26
CA THR A 342 -19.94 -27.94 -10.06
C THR A 342 -19.44 -26.55 -9.66
N ASN A 343 -19.02 -26.37 -8.40
CA ASN A 343 -18.33 -25.17 -7.92
C ASN A 343 -16.91 -25.13 -8.51
N ILE A 344 -16.82 -24.98 -9.85
CA ILE A 344 -15.57 -24.94 -10.58
C ILE A 344 -14.86 -23.65 -10.22
N GLN A 345 -13.64 -23.81 -9.73
CA GLN A 345 -12.78 -22.72 -9.29
C GLN A 345 -11.48 -22.78 -10.06
N ILE A 346 -11.14 -21.72 -10.79
CA ILE A 346 -9.91 -21.60 -11.56
C ILE A 346 -9.09 -20.44 -10.99
N ALA A 347 -7.76 -20.61 -10.90
CA ALA A 347 -6.87 -19.66 -10.25
C ALA A 347 -6.92 -18.26 -10.87
N ASP A 348 -6.86 -18.16 -12.20
CA ASP A 348 -6.87 -16.90 -12.94
C ASP A 348 -8.20 -16.16 -12.80
N LEU A 349 -9.33 -16.86 -12.81
CA LEU A 349 -10.65 -16.26 -12.60
C LEU A 349 -10.85 -15.79 -11.17
N ASN A 350 -10.36 -16.55 -10.19
CA ASN A 350 -10.34 -16.12 -8.79
C ASN A 350 -9.47 -14.86 -8.60
N ALA A 351 -8.29 -14.83 -9.22
CA ALA A 351 -7.41 -13.67 -9.21
C ALA A 351 -8.07 -12.47 -9.89
N LEU A 352 -8.66 -12.65 -11.08
CA LEU A 352 -9.34 -11.57 -11.80
C LEU A 352 -10.47 -10.95 -10.97
N ASN A 353 -11.33 -11.79 -10.38
CA ASN A 353 -12.42 -11.32 -9.54
C ASN A 353 -11.91 -10.57 -8.29
N ALA A 354 -10.84 -11.06 -7.68
CA ALA A 354 -10.19 -10.39 -6.56
C ALA A 354 -9.61 -9.03 -6.95
N ILE A 355 -8.94 -8.93 -8.10
CA ILE A 355 -8.42 -7.67 -8.62
C ILE A 355 -9.56 -6.67 -8.86
N MET A 356 -10.68 -7.10 -9.45
CA MET A 356 -11.84 -6.25 -9.67
C MET A 356 -12.42 -5.73 -8.34
N ALA A 357 -12.55 -6.59 -7.33
CA ALA A 357 -13.00 -6.21 -5.99
C ALA A 357 -12.04 -5.20 -5.32
N VAL A 358 -10.74 -5.46 -5.37
CA VAL A 358 -9.71 -4.57 -4.78
C VAL A 358 -9.66 -3.22 -5.50
N ILE A 359 -9.78 -3.19 -6.82
CA ILE A 359 -9.89 -1.94 -7.59
C ILE A 359 -11.12 -1.15 -7.14
N LYS A 360 -12.26 -1.81 -6.95
CA LYS A 360 -13.48 -1.12 -6.49
C LYS A 360 -13.34 -0.56 -5.08
N TRP A 361 -12.76 -1.31 -4.14
CA TRP A 361 -12.44 -0.79 -2.81
C TRP A 361 -11.52 0.43 -2.86
N LYS A 362 -10.45 0.36 -3.66
CA LYS A 362 -9.50 1.47 -3.85
C LYS A 362 -10.17 2.69 -4.48
N LYS A 363 -11.09 2.51 -5.42
CA LYS A 363 -11.94 3.59 -5.97
C LYS A 363 -12.78 4.25 -4.87
N LEU A 364 -13.49 3.47 -4.05
CA LEU A 364 -14.28 3.98 -2.92
C LEU A 364 -13.43 4.74 -1.90
N SER A 365 -12.16 4.33 -1.73
CA SER A 365 -11.18 5.00 -0.86
C SER A 365 -10.47 6.19 -1.53
N ALA A 366 -10.94 6.64 -2.70
CA ALA A 366 -10.34 7.71 -3.51
C ALA A 366 -8.87 7.49 -3.88
N PHE A 367 -8.37 6.25 -3.82
CA PHE A 367 -7.03 5.88 -4.29
C PHE A 367 -6.96 5.96 -5.81
N TYR A 368 -7.96 5.36 -6.47
CA TYR A 368 -8.19 5.53 -7.91
C TYR A 368 -9.30 6.56 -8.13
N GLN A 369 -9.20 7.30 -9.23
CA GLN A 369 -10.31 8.13 -9.68
C GLN A 369 -11.47 7.23 -10.15
N ASP A 370 -12.68 7.49 -9.67
CA ASP A 370 -13.90 6.77 -10.07
C ASP A 370 -14.86 7.74 -10.74
N LEU A 371 -14.88 7.78 -12.07
CA LEU A 371 -15.75 8.67 -12.84
C LEU A 371 -17.13 8.07 -13.14
N VAL A 372 -17.23 6.74 -13.08
CA VAL A 372 -18.46 6.00 -13.39
C VAL A 372 -19.23 5.67 -12.11
N GLU A 373 -18.51 5.47 -10.99
CA GLU A 373 -19.09 5.15 -9.70
C GLU A 373 -19.99 3.90 -9.74
N GLU A 374 -19.56 2.88 -10.49
CA GLU A 374 -20.32 1.64 -10.67
C GLU A 374 -20.42 0.83 -9.38
N HIS A 375 -21.59 0.27 -9.06
CA HIS A 375 -21.76 -0.67 -7.94
C HIS A 375 -21.95 -2.11 -8.39
N GLN A 376 -21.93 -2.34 -9.70
CA GLN A 376 -21.95 -3.64 -10.33
C GLN A 376 -20.92 -3.70 -11.44
N THR A 377 -20.08 -4.72 -11.41
CA THR A 377 -19.21 -5.07 -12.54
C THR A 377 -19.28 -6.56 -12.83
N THR A 378 -19.33 -6.93 -14.10
CA THR A 378 -19.24 -8.32 -14.56
C THR A 378 -18.25 -8.46 -15.70
N TYR A 379 -17.49 -9.56 -15.72
CA TYR A 379 -16.67 -9.94 -16.86
C TYR A 379 -17.04 -11.34 -17.34
N SER A 380 -17.46 -11.44 -18.61
CA SER A 380 -17.84 -12.69 -19.27
C SER A 380 -16.68 -13.19 -20.13
N ILE A 381 -16.15 -14.37 -19.78
CA ILE A 381 -14.90 -14.91 -20.34
C ILE A 381 -15.05 -15.24 -21.81
N ASN A 382 -16.14 -15.93 -22.17
CA ASN A 382 -16.38 -16.46 -23.50
C ASN A 382 -16.58 -15.39 -24.58
N VAL A 383 -16.84 -14.14 -24.17
CA VAL A 383 -17.00 -12.99 -25.07
C VAL A 383 -16.05 -11.83 -24.75
N ALA A 384 -15.14 -12.02 -23.78
CA ALA A 384 -14.22 -11.01 -23.27
C ALA A 384 -14.89 -9.65 -22.94
N GLN A 385 -16.12 -9.68 -22.42
CA GLN A 385 -16.94 -8.49 -22.23
C GLN A 385 -16.93 -8.04 -20.76
N LEU A 386 -16.53 -6.79 -20.53
CA LEU A 386 -16.65 -6.11 -19.23
C LEU A 386 -17.89 -5.20 -19.26
N LEU A 387 -18.77 -5.34 -18.28
CA LEU A 387 -19.98 -4.51 -18.14
C LEU A 387 -20.03 -3.89 -16.75
N ASN A 388 -20.27 -2.58 -16.72
CA ASN A 388 -20.49 -1.80 -15.50
C ASN A 388 -21.96 -1.41 -15.39
N GLY A 389 -22.47 -1.27 -14.17
CA GLY A 389 -23.84 -0.80 -13.92
C GLY A 389 -24.09 -0.35 -12.49
N ASP A 390 -25.33 0.06 -12.24
CA ASP A 390 -25.81 0.48 -10.92
C ASP A 390 -24.98 1.64 -10.34
N THR A 391 -24.97 2.77 -11.04
CA THR A 391 -24.20 3.98 -10.69
C THR A 391 -24.89 4.81 -9.61
N THR A 392 -24.13 5.62 -8.87
CA THR A 392 -24.65 6.62 -7.91
C THR A 392 -24.97 7.98 -8.53
N ALA A 393 -24.42 8.26 -9.72
CA ALA A 393 -24.66 9.48 -10.49
C ALA A 393 -26.00 9.48 -11.24
#